data_AF-A0A534RAF7-F1
#
_entry.id   AF-A0A534RAF7-F1
#
_cell.length_a   1.000
_cell.length_b   1.000
_cell.length_c   1.000
_cell.angle_alpha   90.00
_cell.angle_beta   90.00
_cell.angle_gamma   90.00
#
_symmetry.space_group_name_H-M   'P 1'
#
loop_
_entity.id
_entity.type
_entity.pdbx_description
1 polymer ?
#
loop_
_entity_poly.entity_id
_entity_poly.type
_entity_poly.pdbx_seq_one_letter_code
_entity_poly.pdbx_strand_id
1 'polypeptide(L)'
;MRAALHAAKVTLLCGALLAVGAPASATGQFVVGASAADITPPLAAPAAPNPADCDLTGTFDGPHLFSLEEPYKDLNGNGRYDANQEDGGSGHNRIPTTVLDPIWARTLVVGNGIHKISVTVADQEGVFKEIWDLVRQKVRSDGGFGLDEMFISSTHDESAPDTIGIGGPSDTVSGVDPFYVELMIAQTARSIEEAAGNARSATIRFGQIHPDDLIPCWSSYPFVADEMVGVMQARDHGGNVIATLVNYGIHAEELGFSNDAQDRLHLSSDWHHFMRVALEQRYGGVAVGMAGPVGSVEMPKVFDGMRSFVPVGTHSEP
;
A
#
# COMPACT_ATOMS: atom_id res chain seq x y z
N MET A 1 11.96 -16.34 4.56
CA MET A 1 13.38 -16.05 4.90
C MET A 1 14.05 -15.13 3.88
N ARG A 2 13.73 -15.21 2.58
CA ARG A 2 14.20 -14.24 1.55
C ARG A 2 13.57 -12.85 1.69
N ALA A 3 12.25 -12.75 1.89
CA ALA A 3 11.55 -11.50 2.18
C ALA A 3 12.14 -10.75 3.41
N ALA A 4 12.50 -11.47 4.46
CA ALA A 4 13.14 -10.90 5.66
C ALA A 4 14.57 -10.39 5.42
N LEU A 5 15.33 -11.03 4.51
CA LEU A 5 16.65 -10.53 4.09
C LEU A 5 16.52 -9.30 3.19
N HIS A 6 15.51 -9.25 2.31
CA HIS A 6 15.22 -8.09 1.47
C HIS A 6 14.78 -6.88 2.31
N ALA A 7 13.91 -7.10 3.30
CA ALA A 7 13.46 -6.09 4.27
C ALA A 7 14.58 -5.46 5.12
N ALA A 8 15.57 -6.26 5.54
CA ALA A 8 16.67 -5.78 6.38
C ALA A 8 17.60 -4.77 5.68
N LYS A 9 17.74 -4.86 4.35
CA LYS A 9 18.57 -3.93 3.56
C LYS A 9 17.84 -2.63 3.21
N VAL A 10 16.54 -2.68 2.90
CA VAL A 10 15.65 -1.51 2.75
C VAL A 10 15.74 -0.59 4.00
N THR A 11 15.79 -1.22 5.18
CA THR A 11 15.91 -0.56 6.49
C THR A 11 17.21 0.24 6.67
N LEU A 12 18.33 -0.29 6.16
CA LEU A 12 19.65 0.33 6.34
C LEU A 12 19.83 1.56 5.43
N LEU A 13 19.29 1.52 4.21
CA LEU A 13 19.43 2.60 3.24
C LEU A 13 18.59 3.83 3.62
N CYS A 14 17.27 3.68 3.84
CA CYS A 14 16.42 4.80 4.27
C CYS A 14 16.86 5.39 5.64
N GLY A 15 17.58 4.58 6.43
CA GLY A 15 18.22 4.96 7.67
C GLY A 15 19.35 6.01 7.58
N ALA A 16 20.11 6.02 6.49
CA ALA A 16 21.31 6.84 6.34
C ALA A 16 21.03 8.21 5.67
N LEU A 17 19.90 8.36 4.96
CA LEU A 17 19.62 9.51 4.10
C LEU A 17 19.33 10.83 4.81
N LEU A 18 18.80 10.77 6.03
CA LEU A 18 18.30 11.98 6.69
C LEU A 18 19.41 12.90 7.22
N ALA A 19 20.68 12.60 6.89
CA ALA A 19 21.87 13.36 7.24
C ALA A 19 22.53 14.11 6.07
N VAL A 20 22.16 13.88 4.79
CA VAL A 20 22.98 14.34 3.63
C VAL A 20 22.25 15.30 2.65
N GLY A 21 20.98 15.61 2.86
CA GLY A 21 20.30 16.66 2.08
C GLY A 21 20.65 18.07 2.55
N ALA A 22 21.11 18.95 1.65
CA ALA A 22 21.22 20.37 1.94
C ALA A 22 19.85 20.93 2.37
N PRO A 23 19.75 21.70 3.47
CA PRO A 23 18.46 22.13 3.99
C PRO A 23 17.87 23.21 3.06
N ALA A 24 16.92 22.83 2.21
CA ALA A 24 15.95 23.77 1.67
C ALA A 24 14.95 24.10 2.79
N SER A 25 15.35 24.97 3.72
CA SER A 25 14.48 25.43 4.80
C SER A 25 13.56 26.52 4.29
N ALA A 26 12.42 26.15 3.70
CA ALA A 26 11.33 27.09 3.52
C ALA A 26 10.77 27.45 4.90
N THR A 27 10.98 28.69 5.34
CA THR A 27 10.43 29.27 6.59
C THR A 27 8.90 29.48 6.53
N GLY A 28 8.19 28.67 5.75
CA GLY A 28 6.73 28.61 5.77
C GLY A 28 6.30 27.83 7.00
N GLN A 29 5.34 28.36 7.76
CA GLN A 29 4.70 27.60 8.83
C GLN A 29 3.83 26.51 8.19
N PHE A 30 4.41 25.33 7.97
CA PHE A 30 3.63 24.18 7.54
C PHE A 30 2.84 23.64 8.71
N VAL A 31 1.63 23.16 8.45
CA VAL A 31 0.92 22.24 9.33
C VAL A 31 0.93 20.88 8.67
N VAL A 32 1.31 19.84 9.40
CA VAL A 32 1.37 18.48 8.91
C VAL A 32 0.65 17.56 9.88
N GLY A 33 -0.20 16.71 9.34
CA GLY A 33 -0.87 15.63 10.06
C GLY A 33 -0.75 14.34 9.30
N ALA A 34 -0.83 13.22 10.01
CA ALA A 34 -0.76 11.91 9.39
C ALA A 34 -1.56 10.88 10.20
N SER A 35 -1.94 9.81 9.52
CA SER A 35 -2.73 8.70 10.05
C SER A 35 -2.52 7.47 9.18
N ALA A 36 -2.91 6.32 9.73
CA ALA A 36 -3.01 5.06 9.02
C ALA A 36 -4.31 4.39 9.47
N ALA A 37 -5.18 4.06 8.52
CA ALA A 37 -6.39 3.27 8.76
C ALA A 37 -6.21 1.87 8.16
N ASP A 38 -6.57 0.87 8.94
CA ASP A 38 -6.58 -0.52 8.51
C ASP A 38 -7.73 -0.74 7.50
N ILE A 39 -7.37 -1.21 6.31
CA ILE A 39 -8.29 -1.58 5.22
C ILE A 39 -8.21 -3.08 4.92
N THR A 40 -7.65 -3.88 5.82
CA THR A 40 -7.67 -5.34 5.72
C THR A 40 -9.12 -5.84 5.79
N PRO A 41 -9.55 -6.76 4.92
CA PRO A 41 -10.82 -7.44 5.09
C PRO A 41 -10.89 -8.07 6.51
N PRO A 42 -11.93 -7.78 7.30
CA PRO A 42 -12.00 -8.25 8.67
C PRO A 42 -12.11 -9.77 8.70
N LEU A 43 -11.21 -10.45 9.44
CA LEU A 43 -11.27 -11.90 9.63
C LEU A 43 -12.63 -12.31 10.24
N ALA A 44 -13.08 -13.52 9.91
CA ALA A 44 -14.28 -14.12 10.44
C ALA A 44 -14.24 -14.12 11.99
N ALA A 45 -15.24 -13.51 12.62
CA ALA A 45 -15.32 -13.40 14.07
C ALA A 45 -16.64 -13.97 14.61
N PRO A 46 -16.64 -14.77 15.70
CA PRO A 46 -17.85 -15.47 16.17
C PRO A 46 -19.00 -14.62 16.73
N ALA A 47 -18.93 -13.28 16.75
CA ALA A 47 -19.92 -12.48 17.50
C ALA A 47 -19.96 -10.98 17.13
N ALA A 48 -20.73 -10.64 16.09
CA ALA A 48 -21.43 -9.37 15.82
C ALA A 48 -22.46 -9.68 14.70
N PRO A 49 -23.34 -8.77 14.23
CA PRO A 49 -24.03 -9.00 12.96
C PRO A 49 -22.96 -9.13 11.87
N ASN A 50 -22.62 -10.37 11.53
CA ASN A 50 -21.66 -10.72 10.50
C ASN A 50 -22.47 -10.88 9.20
N PRO A 51 -22.22 -10.04 8.17
CA PRO A 51 -22.85 -10.22 6.86
C PRO A 51 -22.73 -11.65 6.33
N ALA A 52 -21.61 -12.34 6.61
CA ALA A 52 -21.40 -13.74 6.24
C ALA A 52 -22.32 -14.74 6.96
N ASP A 53 -22.92 -14.35 8.10
CA ASP A 53 -23.83 -15.18 8.89
C ASP A 53 -25.31 -14.77 8.73
N CYS A 54 -25.65 -14.02 7.67
CA CYS A 54 -27.02 -13.54 7.47
C CYS A 54 -28.02 -14.64 7.06
N ASP A 55 -27.55 -15.84 6.66
CA ASP A 55 -28.41 -16.99 6.38
C ASP A 55 -28.76 -17.79 7.64
N LEU A 56 -29.87 -17.41 8.27
CA LEU A 56 -30.41 -18.12 9.44
C LEU A 56 -31.00 -19.51 9.11
N THR A 57 -31.11 -19.88 7.83
CA THR A 57 -31.66 -21.18 7.43
C THR A 57 -30.61 -22.30 7.46
N GLY A 58 -29.32 -21.95 7.48
CA GLY A 58 -28.21 -22.89 7.38
C GLY A 58 -28.11 -23.56 6.01
N THR A 59 -28.66 -22.93 4.97
CA THR A 59 -28.60 -23.42 3.58
C THR A 59 -27.23 -23.17 2.96
N PHE A 60 -26.62 -22.03 3.32
CA PHE A 60 -25.32 -21.55 2.91
C PHE A 60 -24.36 -21.64 4.10
N ASP A 61 -23.76 -22.82 4.28
CA ASP A 61 -22.94 -23.22 5.42
C ASP A 61 -21.44 -23.33 5.09
N GLY A 62 -21.02 -22.76 3.96
CA GLY A 62 -19.62 -22.74 3.54
C GLY A 62 -18.73 -22.00 4.55
N PRO A 63 -17.52 -22.51 4.86
CA PRO A 63 -16.58 -21.82 5.74
C PRO A 63 -16.05 -20.54 5.08
N HIS A 64 -15.93 -19.45 5.86
CA HIS A 64 -15.46 -18.15 5.36
C HIS A 64 -14.24 -17.65 6.15
N LEU A 65 -13.30 -17.00 5.46
CA LEU A 65 -12.10 -16.44 6.10
C LEU A 65 -12.37 -15.03 6.62
N PHE A 66 -13.22 -14.26 5.94
CA PHE A 66 -13.57 -12.89 6.27
C PHE A 66 -15.05 -12.72 6.64
N SER A 67 -15.33 -11.74 7.48
CA SER A 67 -16.69 -11.35 7.90
C SER A 67 -17.46 -10.58 6.81
N LEU A 68 -16.83 -10.23 5.69
CA LEU A 68 -17.47 -9.56 4.56
C LEU A 68 -17.82 -10.51 3.41
N GLU A 69 -17.44 -11.79 3.50
CA GLU A 69 -17.79 -12.79 2.50
C GLU A 69 -19.30 -13.05 2.50
N GLU A 70 -19.92 -13.16 1.32
CA GLU A 70 -21.33 -13.57 1.27
C GLU A 70 -21.48 -15.04 1.72
N PRO A 71 -22.56 -15.39 2.44
CA PRO A 71 -22.86 -16.77 2.75
C PRO A 71 -22.99 -17.58 1.45
N TYR A 72 -22.27 -18.69 1.36
CA TYR A 72 -22.28 -19.54 0.18
C TYR A 72 -22.43 -21.01 0.54
N LYS A 73 -22.69 -21.82 -0.49
CA LYS A 73 -22.69 -23.26 -0.37
C LYS A 73 -21.45 -23.80 -1.06
N ASP A 74 -20.64 -24.52 -0.32
CA ASP A 74 -19.47 -25.20 -0.87
C ASP A 74 -19.90 -26.42 -1.70
N LEU A 75 -20.24 -26.19 -2.97
CA LEU A 75 -20.73 -27.24 -3.87
C LEU A 75 -19.62 -28.18 -4.35
N ASN A 76 -18.36 -27.74 -4.29
CA ASN A 76 -17.22 -28.51 -4.78
C ASN A 76 -16.37 -29.13 -3.64
N GLY A 77 -16.69 -28.83 -2.38
CA GLY A 77 -16.08 -29.38 -1.18
C GLY A 77 -14.68 -28.82 -0.89
N ASN A 78 -14.33 -27.66 -1.45
CA ASN A 78 -12.98 -27.07 -1.32
C ASN A 78 -12.82 -26.19 -0.06
N GLY A 79 -13.90 -25.96 0.68
CA GLY A 79 -13.93 -25.18 1.91
C GLY A 79 -13.60 -23.70 1.72
N ARG A 80 -13.94 -23.09 0.59
CA ARG A 80 -13.70 -21.65 0.34
C ARG A 80 -14.77 -20.98 -0.52
N TYR A 81 -14.97 -19.69 -0.27
CA TYR A 81 -15.83 -18.82 -1.07
C TYR A 81 -15.13 -18.44 -2.38
N ASP A 82 -15.83 -18.56 -3.51
CA ASP A 82 -15.25 -18.32 -4.84
C ASP A 82 -15.39 -16.86 -5.34
N ALA A 83 -15.60 -15.86 -4.48
CA ALA A 83 -15.82 -14.45 -4.90
C ALA A 83 -14.97 -13.35 -4.21
N ASN A 84 -14.05 -13.70 -3.30
CA ASN A 84 -13.10 -12.73 -2.73
C ASN A 84 -11.70 -13.06 -3.22
N GLN A 85 -11.22 -12.34 -4.23
CA GLN A 85 -9.93 -12.58 -4.88
C GLN A 85 -8.88 -11.50 -4.59
N GLU A 86 -7.61 -11.84 -4.72
CA GLU A 86 -6.47 -10.92 -4.75
C GLU A 86 -6.33 -10.32 -6.17
N ASP A 87 -5.97 -9.03 -6.24
CA ASP A 87 -5.74 -8.33 -7.52
C ASP A 87 -4.38 -8.70 -8.11
N GLY A 88 -4.32 -8.83 -9.44
CA GLY A 88 -3.05 -9.01 -10.16
C GLY A 88 -2.35 -10.35 -9.94
N GLY A 89 -1.03 -10.34 -10.05
CA GLY A 89 -0.12 -11.46 -9.80
C GLY A 89 -0.10 -12.52 -10.91
N SER A 90 0.56 -13.64 -10.63
CA SER A 90 0.60 -14.76 -11.58
C SER A 90 -0.68 -15.60 -11.52
N GLY A 91 -1.64 -15.29 -12.39
CA GLY A 91 -2.82 -16.12 -12.65
C GLY A 91 -4.14 -15.40 -12.37
N HIS A 92 -5.23 -16.17 -12.29
CA HIS A 92 -6.56 -15.68 -11.93
C HIS A 92 -7.11 -16.49 -10.75
N ASN A 93 -8.16 -15.97 -10.10
CA ASN A 93 -8.88 -16.66 -9.05
C ASN A 93 -8.03 -16.99 -7.80
N ARG A 94 -7.19 -16.04 -7.37
CA ARG A 94 -6.37 -16.17 -6.17
C ARG A 94 -7.22 -15.80 -4.95
N ILE A 95 -7.77 -16.78 -4.26
CA ILE A 95 -8.57 -16.57 -3.05
C ILE A 95 -7.62 -16.55 -1.85
N PRO A 96 -7.60 -15.49 -1.04
CA PRO A 96 -6.78 -15.43 0.15
C PRO A 96 -7.03 -16.60 1.10
N THR A 97 -5.94 -17.12 1.66
CA THR A 97 -5.96 -18.18 2.68
C THR A 97 -5.47 -17.69 4.04
N THR A 98 -4.78 -16.55 4.07
CA THR A 98 -4.29 -15.93 5.29
C THR A 98 -4.06 -14.42 5.11
N VAL A 99 -3.94 -13.71 6.23
CA VAL A 99 -3.42 -12.34 6.29
C VAL A 99 -2.08 -12.40 7.00
N LEU A 100 -0.99 -12.10 6.30
CA LEU A 100 0.36 -12.08 6.89
C LEU A 100 0.60 -10.79 7.68
N ASP A 101 0.13 -9.68 7.12
CA ASP A 101 0.22 -8.37 7.71
C ASP A 101 -0.91 -7.45 7.21
N PRO A 102 -1.25 -6.38 7.97
CA PRO A 102 -2.42 -5.58 7.66
C PRO A 102 -2.20 -4.72 6.42
N ILE A 103 -3.26 -4.55 5.65
CA ILE A 103 -3.38 -3.69 4.47
C ILE A 103 -3.86 -2.31 4.94
N TRP A 104 -3.24 -1.23 4.45
CA TRP A 104 -3.44 0.13 4.97
C TRP A 104 -3.92 1.12 3.91
N ALA A 105 -4.76 2.06 4.34
CA ALA A 105 -4.82 3.39 3.76
C ALA A 105 -4.02 4.33 4.66
N ARG A 106 -2.99 4.99 4.12
CA ARG A 106 -2.13 5.89 4.88
C ARG A 106 -2.17 7.29 4.30
N THR A 107 -2.42 8.28 5.16
CA THR A 107 -2.60 9.66 4.73
C THR A 107 -1.59 10.59 5.35
N LEU A 108 -1.06 11.48 4.52
CA LEU A 108 -0.34 12.68 4.90
C LEU A 108 -1.19 13.91 4.53
N VAL A 109 -1.41 14.82 5.47
CA VAL A 109 -2.01 16.14 5.22
C VAL A 109 -0.92 17.19 5.35
N VAL A 110 -0.84 18.10 4.38
CA VAL A 110 0.09 19.24 4.39
C VAL A 110 -0.68 20.52 4.13
N GLY A 111 -0.52 21.50 5.01
CA GLY A 111 -1.01 22.86 4.80
C GLY A 111 0.10 23.88 4.90
N ASN A 112 0.01 24.95 4.12
CA ASN A 112 0.98 26.06 4.11
C ASN A 112 0.41 27.37 4.67
N GLY A 113 -0.75 27.31 5.33
CA GLY A 113 -1.50 28.47 5.85
C GLY A 113 -2.45 29.12 4.85
N ILE A 114 -2.37 28.76 3.56
CA ILE A 114 -3.27 29.23 2.49
C ILE A 114 -4.05 28.06 1.89
N HIS A 115 -3.34 26.98 1.55
CA HIS A 115 -3.90 25.74 1.04
C HIS A 115 -3.56 24.58 1.97
N LYS A 116 -4.45 23.60 2.04
CA LYS A 116 -4.29 22.35 2.77
C LYS A 116 -4.74 21.19 1.88
N ILE A 117 -3.82 20.26 1.63
CA ILE A 117 -4.06 19.10 0.77
C ILE A 117 -3.88 17.80 1.55
N SER A 118 -4.52 16.73 1.10
CA SER A 118 -4.18 15.37 1.51
C SER A 118 -3.50 14.60 0.38
N VAL A 119 -2.57 13.72 0.77
CA VAL A 119 -1.96 12.70 -0.07
C VAL A 119 -2.20 11.37 0.64
N THR A 120 -3.02 10.52 0.02
CA THR A 120 -3.39 9.21 0.58
C THR A 120 -2.90 8.11 -0.35
N VAL A 121 -2.28 7.08 0.23
CA VAL A 121 -1.89 5.88 -0.50
C VAL A 121 -2.56 4.68 0.13
N ALA A 122 -3.30 3.92 -0.67
CA ALA A 122 -3.91 2.66 -0.26
C ALA A 122 -3.07 1.47 -0.75
N ASP A 123 -2.96 0.43 0.06
CA ASP A 123 -2.37 -0.84 -0.33
C ASP A 123 -3.34 -1.59 -1.24
N GLN A 124 -3.20 -1.37 -2.54
CA GLN A 124 -4.05 -1.90 -3.62
C GLN A 124 -3.19 -1.96 -4.89
N GLU A 125 -3.50 -2.85 -5.83
CA GLU A 125 -2.91 -2.78 -7.17
C GLU A 125 -3.33 -1.47 -7.84
N GLY A 126 -4.62 -1.19 -7.88
CA GLY A 126 -5.15 0.04 -8.44
C GLY A 126 -6.62 0.16 -8.07
N VAL A 127 -7.16 1.37 -8.17
CA VAL A 127 -8.56 1.59 -7.82
C VAL A 127 -9.12 2.60 -8.81
N PHE A 128 -10.30 2.29 -9.34
CA PHE A 128 -10.96 3.17 -10.29
C PHE A 128 -11.28 4.53 -9.69
N LYS A 129 -11.26 5.54 -10.58
CA LYS A 129 -11.51 6.93 -10.21
C LYS A 129 -12.86 7.10 -9.49
N GLU A 130 -13.87 6.36 -9.89
CA GLU A 130 -15.23 6.40 -9.36
C GLU A 130 -15.25 6.03 -7.87
N ILE A 131 -14.47 5.01 -7.47
CA ILE A 131 -14.32 4.60 -6.07
C ILE A 131 -13.57 5.69 -5.27
N TRP A 132 -12.52 6.28 -5.84
CA TRP A 132 -11.85 7.43 -5.25
C TRP A 132 -12.73 8.67 -5.11
N ASP A 133 -13.66 8.88 -6.03
CA ASP A 133 -14.62 9.97 -5.92
C ASP A 133 -15.63 9.73 -4.80
N LEU A 134 -15.98 8.48 -4.48
CA LEU A 134 -16.78 8.13 -3.30
C LEU A 134 -16.04 8.43 -1.99
N VAL A 135 -14.74 8.15 -1.91
CA VAL A 135 -13.90 8.56 -0.77
C VAL A 135 -13.93 10.08 -0.59
N ARG A 136 -13.71 10.83 -1.67
CA ARG A 136 -13.76 12.31 -1.63
C ARG A 136 -15.13 12.83 -1.23
N GLN A 137 -16.20 12.21 -1.70
CA GLN A 137 -17.57 12.57 -1.33
C GLN A 137 -17.83 12.34 0.17
N LYS A 138 -17.38 11.21 0.70
CA LYS A 138 -17.49 10.90 2.13
C LYS A 138 -16.74 11.91 3.01
N VAL A 139 -15.47 12.20 2.72
CA VAL A 139 -14.71 13.22 3.48
C VAL A 139 -15.42 14.58 3.46
N ARG A 140 -16.02 14.96 2.31
CA ARG A 140 -16.78 16.21 2.18
C ARG A 140 -18.10 16.17 2.97
N SER A 141 -18.83 15.06 2.97
CA SER A 141 -20.05 14.91 3.77
C SER A 141 -19.79 14.98 5.26
N ASP A 142 -18.62 14.48 5.68
CA ASP A 142 -18.23 14.38 7.08
C ASP A 142 -17.63 15.70 7.62
N GLY A 143 -17.57 16.73 6.77
CA GLY A 143 -17.20 18.10 7.14
C GLY A 143 -16.07 18.71 6.32
N GLY A 144 -15.49 17.97 5.37
CA GLY A 144 -14.44 18.40 4.44
C GLY A 144 -13.08 18.70 5.08
N PHE A 145 -13.05 18.88 6.41
CA PHE A 145 -11.84 19.06 7.21
C PHE A 145 -10.95 20.22 6.74
N GLY A 146 -11.52 21.20 6.03
CA GLY A 146 -10.79 22.34 5.45
C GLY A 146 -9.74 21.94 4.42
N LEU A 147 -9.87 20.78 3.78
CA LEU A 147 -9.01 20.36 2.68
C LEU A 147 -9.45 21.04 1.38
N ASP A 148 -8.51 21.64 0.66
CA ASP A 148 -8.73 22.19 -0.67
C ASP A 148 -8.70 21.09 -1.73
N GLU A 149 -7.75 20.16 -1.61
CA GLU A 149 -7.54 19.09 -2.59
C GLU A 149 -7.18 17.76 -1.91
N MET A 150 -7.55 16.65 -2.58
CA MET A 150 -7.33 15.28 -2.11
C MET A 150 -6.71 14.42 -3.22
N PHE A 151 -5.41 14.19 -3.10
CA PHE A 151 -4.66 13.26 -3.95
C PHE A 151 -4.71 11.87 -3.35
N ILE A 152 -5.10 10.89 -4.17
CA ILE A 152 -5.24 9.49 -3.76
C ILE A 152 -4.51 8.64 -4.79
N SER A 153 -3.72 7.70 -4.31
CA SER A 153 -2.88 6.79 -5.08
C SER A 153 -2.92 5.39 -4.45
N SER A 154 -2.31 4.42 -5.12
CA SER A 154 -2.13 3.07 -4.61
C SER A 154 -0.65 2.70 -4.58
N THR A 155 -0.28 1.71 -3.77
CA THR A 155 1.08 1.14 -3.74
C THR A 155 1.39 0.25 -4.93
N HIS A 156 0.38 -0.11 -5.73
CA HIS A 156 0.47 -1.13 -6.77
C HIS A 156 0.82 -2.50 -6.20
N ASP A 157 0.05 -2.88 -5.17
CA ASP A 157 0.19 -4.13 -4.41
C ASP A 157 -0.66 -5.24 -5.00
N GLU A 158 0.00 -6.26 -5.54
CA GLU A 158 -0.61 -7.44 -6.17
C GLU A 158 -0.85 -8.58 -5.17
N SER A 159 -0.85 -8.27 -3.88
CA SER A 159 -1.23 -9.17 -2.79
C SER A 159 -2.34 -8.56 -1.93
N ALA A 160 -3.01 -7.52 -2.46
CA ALA A 160 -4.19 -6.88 -1.88
C ALA A 160 -5.49 -7.42 -2.52
N PRO A 161 -6.67 -7.22 -1.88
CA PRO A 161 -7.94 -7.62 -2.46
C PRO A 161 -8.24 -6.92 -3.80
N ASP A 162 -8.94 -7.62 -4.69
CA ASP A 162 -9.28 -7.17 -6.03
C ASP A 162 -10.22 -5.95 -6.01
N THR A 163 -9.74 -4.82 -6.51
CA THR A 163 -10.54 -3.59 -6.67
C THR A 163 -10.59 -3.07 -8.11
N ILE A 164 -9.82 -3.66 -9.03
CA ILE A 164 -9.86 -3.41 -10.48
C ILE A 164 -10.82 -4.38 -11.18
N GLY A 165 -10.95 -5.60 -10.67
CA GLY A 165 -11.78 -6.66 -11.21
C GLY A 165 -11.08 -7.60 -12.18
N ILE A 166 -9.74 -7.68 -12.13
CA ILE A 166 -8.97 -8.61 -12.98
C ILE A 166 -8.59 -9.89 -12.25
N GLY A 167 -8.70 -9.94 -10.91
CA GLY A 167 -8.35 -11.11 -10.09
C GLY A 167 -9.40 -12.22 -10.07
N GLY A 168 -10.57 -12.01 -10.67
CA GLY A 168 -11.74 -12.89 -10.55
C GLY A 168 -11.62 -14.28 -11.18
N PRO A 169 -12.70 -15.09 -11.15
CA PRO A 169 -12.69 -16.49 -11.59
C PRO A 169 -12.29 -16.74 -13.05
N SER A 170 -12.41 -15.72 -13.91
CA SER A 170 -12.00 -15.76 -15.32
C SER A 170 -11.81 -14.35 -15.85
N ASP A 171 -11.20 -14.22 -17.02
CA ASP A 171 -10.99 -12.96 -17.75
C ASP A 171 -12.27 -12.12 -18.00
N THR A 172 -13.46 -12.70 -17.79
CA THR A 172 -14.76 -12.05 -18.02
C THR A 172 -15.62 -11.93 -16.76
N VAL A 173 -15.11 -12.36 -15.60
CA VAL A 173 -15.82 -12.33 -14.32
C VAL A 173 -14.93 -11.63 -13.31
N SER A 174 -15.39 -10.48 -12.82
CA SER A 174 -14.68 -9.67 -11.82
C SER A 174 -14.59 -10.37 -10.47
N GLY A 175 -13.48 -10.17 -9.75
CA GLY A 175 -13.29 -10.61 -8.36
C GLY A 175 -13.54 -9.50 -7.33
N VAL A 176 -14.09 -8.36 -7.74
CA VAL A 176 -14.38 -7.24 -6.83
C VAL A 176 -15.49 -7.62 -5.87
N ASP A 177 -15.15 -7.59 -4.58
CA ASP A 177 -16.12 -7.68 -3.48
C ASP A 177 -16.67 -6.28 -3.15
N PRO A 178 -17.97 -6.00 -3.39
CA PRO A 178 -18.55 -4.71 -3.09
C PRO A 178 -18.54 -4.36 -1.59
N PHE A 179 -18.62 -5.33 -0.69
CA PHE A 179 -18.54 -5.08 0.76
C PHE A 179 -17.14 -4.65 1.17
N TYR A 180 -16.13 -5.27 0.56
CA TYR A 180 -14.75 -4.84 0.72
C TYR A 180 -14.55 -3.39 0.23
N VAL A 181 -15.07 -3.06 -0.96
CA VAL A 181 -14.98 -1.70 -1.51
C VAL A 181 -15.64 -0.68 -0.58
N GLU A 182 -16.80 -0.99 0.00
CA GLU A 182 -17.46 -0.11 0.99
C GLU A 182 -16.60 0.11 2.24
N LEU A 183 -16.00 -0.95 2.79
CA LEU A 183 -15.08 -0.86 3.92
C LEU A 183 -13.87 0.00 3.56
N MET A 184 -13.25 -0.25 2.40
CA MET A 184 -12.09 0.50 1.92
C MET A 184 -12.43 1.98 1.78
N ILE A 185 -13.58 2.32 1.20
CA ILE A 185 -14.04 3.72 1.08
C ILE A 185 -14.15 4.37 2.46
N ALA A 186 -14.81 3.70 3.40
CA ALA A 186 -15.06 4.24 4.74
C ALA A 186 -13.76 4.46 5.52
N GLN A 187 -12.85 3.48 5.49
CA GLN A 187 -11.59 3.53 6.22
C GLN A 187 -10.57 4.47 5.57
N THR A 188 -10.54 4.56 4.24
CA THR A 188 -9.70 5.54 3.54
C THR A 188 -10.15 6.97 3.84
N ALA A 189 -11.46 7.24 3.83
CA ALA A 189 -11.99 8.53 4.25
C ALA A 189 -11.61 8.84 5.71
N ARG A 190 -11.79 7.87 6.62
CA ARG A 190 -11.38 8.00 8.02
C ARG A 190 -9.89 8.33 8.18
N SER A 191 -9.01 7.67 7.42
CA SER A 191 -7.58 8.01 7.40
C SER A 191 -7.38 9.50 7.06
N ILE A 192 -8.02 10.00 6.00
CA ILE A 192 -7.90 11.41 5.60
C ILE A 192 -8.37 12.36 6.71
N GLU A 193 -9.49 12.05 7.33
CA GLU A 193 -10.12 12.85 8.38
C GLU A 193 -9.25 12.89 9.65
N GLU A 194 -8.73 11.74 10.08
CA GLU A 194 -7.82 11.63 11.22
C GLU A 194 -6.49 12.35 10.95
N ALA A 195 -5.91 12.21 9.75
CA ALA A 195 -4.70 12.97 9.38
C ALA A 195 -4.95 14.48 9.44
N ALA A 196 -6.10 14.94 8.94
CA ALA A 196 -6.45 16.35 8.97
C ALA A 196 -6.68 16.86 10.40
N GLY A 197 -7.33 16.06 11.26
CA GLY A 197 -7.53 16.37 12.68
C GLY A 197 -6.25 16.36 13.51
N ASN A 198 -5.26 15.55 13.12
CA ASN A 198 -3.95 15.46 13.77
C ASN A 198 -2.93 16.50 13.28
N ALA A 199 -3.32 17.39 12.36
CA ALA A 199 -2.43 18.37 11.75
C ALA A 199 -1.90 19.38 12.78
N ARG A 200 -0.58 19.53 12.81
CA ARG A 200 0.12 20.42 13.75
C ARG A 200 1.33 21.09 13.10
N SER A 201 1.79 22.20 13.69
CA SER A 201 2.93 22.96 13.16
C SER A 201 4.17 22.08 12.96
N ALA A 202 4.78 22.21 11.79
CA ALA A 202 5.84 21.32 11.34
C ALA A 202 6.86 22.02 10.43
N THR A 203 8.03 21.41 10.34
CA THR A 203 9.02 21.66 9.29
C THR A 203 9.06 20.45 8.36
N ILE A 204 9.20 20.70 7.06
CA ILE A 204 9.31 19.65 6.04
C ILE A 204 10.73 19.68 5.48
N ARG A 205 11.29 18.49 5.25
CA ARG A 205 12.56 18.31 4.56
C ARG A 205 12.45 17.22 3.51
N PHE A 206 13.27 17.34 2.47
CA PHE A 206 13.32 16.41 1.35
C PHE A 206 14.73 15.83 1.23
N GLY A 207 14.80 14.61 0.71
CA GLY A 207 16.05 13.92 0.40
C GLY A 207 15.81 12.90 -0.71
N GLN A 208 16.90 12.43 -1.31
CA GLN A 208 16.85 11.42 -2.35
C GLN A 208 18.10 10.53 -2.24
N ILE A 209 17.98 9.24 -2.58
CA ILE A 209 19.11 8.32 -2.69
C ILE A 209 18.98 7.50 -3.96
N HIS A 210 20.11 7.13 -4.52
CA HIS A 210 20.21 5.98 -5.41
C HIS A 210 20.71 4.77 -4.59
N PRO A 211 19.89 3.73 -4.40
CA PRO A 211 20.28 2.52 -3.67
C PRO A 211 21.23 1.63 -4.48
N ASP A 212 22.37 1.24 -3.89
CA ASP A 212 23.38 0.42 -4.57
C ASP A 212 22.99 -1.07 -4.72
N ASP A 213 22.09 -1.57 -3.86
CA ASP A 213 21.84 -3.01 -3.69
C ASP A 213 20.37 -3.42 -3.58
N LEU A 214 19.46 -2.46 -3.78
CA LEU A 214 18.01 -2.66 -3.89
C LEU A 214 17.60 -1.85 -5.11
N ILE A 215 17.42 -2.49 -6.26
CA ILE A 215 16.98 -1.84 -7.50
C ILE A 215 15.95 -2.75 -8.19
N PRO A 216 15.12 -2.18 -9.10
CA PRO A 216 14.29 -2.95 -10.02
C PRO A 216 15.04 -4.11 -10.68
N CYS A 217 14.43 -5.29 -10.72
CA CYS A 217 15.07 -6.49 -11.28
C CYS A 217 14.90 -6.65 -12.79
N TRP A 218 13.87 -6.02 -13.35
CA TRP A 218 13.50 -6.14 -14.75
C TRP A 218 12.84 -4.87 -15.23
N SER A 219 13.24 -4.45 -16.42
CA SER A 219 12.47 -3.51 -17.22
C SER A 219 12.47 -3.94 -18.67
N SER A 220 11.30 -3.89 -19.30
CA SER A 220 11.19 -3.99 -20.77
C SER A 220 11.95 -2.87 -21.49
N TYR A 221 12.36 -1.82 -20.76
CA TYR A 221 13.26 -0.75 -21.16
C TYR A 221 14.52 -0.75 -20.28
N PRO A 222 15.51 -1.64 -20.53
CA PRO A 222 16.63 -1.95 -19.62
C PRO A 222 17.60 -0.79 -19.31
N PHE A 223 17.33 0.42 -19.82
CA PHE A 223 18.16 1.61 -19.62
C PHE A 223 17.36 2.82 -19.08
N VAL A 224 16.07 2.65 -18.81
CA VAL A 224 15.18 3.75 -18.37
C VAL A 224 14.37 3.29 -17.17
N ALA A 225 14.99 3.36 -15.99
CA ALA A 225 14.32 3.21 -14.71
C ALA A 225 14.63 4.42 -13.82
N ASP A 226 13.63 4.93 -13.12
CA ASP A 226 13.89 5.87 -12.02
C ASP A 226 14.30 5.06 -10.79
N GLU A 227 15.60 4.85 -10.67
CA GLU A 227 16.18 4.08 -9.56
C GLU A 227 16.30 4.92 -8.28
N MET A 228 15.92 6.19 -8.32
CA MET A 228 16.05 7.06 -7.17
C MET A 228 14.87 6.89 -6.20
N VAL A 229 15.19 6.76 -4.91
CA VAL A 229 14.20 6.82 -3.82
C VAL A 229 14.05 8.26 -3.37
N GLY A 230 12.87 8.85 -3.56
CA GLY A 230 12.52 10.16 -3.02
C GLY A 230 11.96 10.04 -1.61
N VAL A 231 12.37 10.94 -0.71
CA VAL A 231 11.88 10.97 0.67
C VAL A 231 11.49 12.38 1.07
N MET A 232 10.31 12.52 1.67
CA MET A 232 9.89 13.70 2.41
C MET A 232 9.71 13.31 3.89
N GLN A 233 10.23 14.10 4.81
CA GLN A 233 9.95 13.94 6.24
C GLN A 233 9.43 15.23 6.86
N ALA A 234 8.34 15.11 7.60
CA ALA A 234 7.78 16.19 8.41
C ALA A 234 8.09 15.98 9.89
N ARG A 235 8.48 17.05 10.58
CA ARG A 235 8.82 17.05 12.00
C ARG A 235 8.12 18.18 12.73
N ASP A 236 7.68 17.93 13.96
CA ASP A 236 7.19 18.99 14.83
C ASP A 236 8.36 19.87 15.33
N HIS A 237 8.03 20.97 16.03
CA HIS A 237 9.04 21.88 16.58
C HIS A 237 9.87 21.29 17.73
N GLY A 238 9.43 20.17 18.31
CA GLY A 238 10.20 19.38 19.27
C GLY A 238 11.20 18.42 18.61
N GLY A 239 11.16 18.30 17.28
CA GLY A 239 12.01 17.41 16.50
C GLY A 239 11.45 16.00 16.30
N ASN A 240 10.26 15.69 16.82
CA ASN A 240 9.62 14.39 16.63
C ASN A 240 9.11 14.27 15.20
N VAL A 241 9.25 13.09 14.61
CA VAL A 241 8.72 12.81 13.27
C VAL A 241 7.20 12.70 13.35
N ILE A 242 6.53 13.43 12.47
CA ILE A 242 5.08 13.33 12.26
C ILE A 242 4.82 12.29 11.18
N ALA A 243 5.53 12.41 10.06
CA ALA A 243 5.38 11.52 8.93
C ALA A 243 6.65 11.42 8.09
N THR A 244 6.83 10.27 7.44
CA THR A 244 7.83 10.06 6.39
C THR A 244 7.14 9.50 5.16
N LEU A 245 7.16 10.25 4.04
CA LEU A 245 6.69 9.79 2.74
C LEU A 245 7.88 9.31 1.93
N VAL A 246 7.80 8.10 1.41
CA VAL A 246 8.79 7.47 0.52
C VAL A 246 8.14 7.24 -0.83
N ASN A 247 8.77 7.73 -1.89
CA ASN A 247 8.39 7.47 -3.27
C ASN A 247 9.48 6.61 -3.90
N TYR A 248 9.13 5.39 -4.30
CA TYR A 248 10.08 4.49 -4.91
C TYR A 248 9.43 3.69 -6.03
N GLY A 249 10.06 3.69 -7.21
CA GLY A 249 9.59 2.93 -8.37
C GLY A 249 10.01 1.47 -8.27
N ILE A 250 9.33 0.67 -7.46
CA ILE A 250 9.41 -0.80 -7.45
C ILE A 250 7.99 -1.36 -7.26
N HIS A 251 7.58 -2.33 -8.08
CA HIS A 251 6.31 -3.07 -7.92
C HIS A 251 6.20 -3.74 -6.54
N ALA A 252 5.00 -3.74 -5.96
CA ALA A 252 4.69 -4.50 -4.76
C ALA A 252 4.07 -5.85 -5.14
N GLU A 253 4.93 -6.77 -5.58
CA GLU A 253 4.49 -7.98 -6.28
C GLU A 253 5.25 -9.26 -5.85
N GLU A 254 6.08 -9.18 -4.80
CA GLU A 254 6.94 -10.29 -4.34
C GLU A 254 6.12 -11.53 -3.96
N LEU A 255 4.99 -11.33 -3.29
CA LEU A 255 4.07 -12.42 -2.93
C LEU A 255 3.17 -12.82 -4.10
N GLY A 256 2.56 -11.85 -4.81
CA GLY A 256 1.67 -12.08 -5.96
C GLY A 256 2.30 -12.88 -7.11
N PHE A 257 3.62 -12.75 -7.33
CA PHE A 257 4.38 -13.54 -8.31
C PHE A 257 5.26 -14.64 -7.68
N SER A 258 5.04 -14.98 -6.40
CA SER A 258 5.84 -16.02 -5.77
C SER A 258 5.71 -17.36 -6.48
N ASN A 259 6.86 -18.01 -6.67
CA ASN A 259 6.91 -19.39 -7.15
C ASN A 259 6.33 -20.39 -6.12
N ASP A 260 6.20 -19.98 -4.86
CA ASP A 260 5.50 -20.75 -3.84
C ASP A 260 3.98 -20.62 -4.02
N ALA A 261 3.29 -21.75 -4.00
CA ALA A 261 1.86 -21.81 -4.27
C ALA A 261 0.99 -21.34 -3.09
N GLN A 262 1.56 -21.18 -1.90
CA GLN A 262 0.89 -20.62 -0.72
C GLN A 262 1.18 -19.14 -0.57
N ASP A 263 2.42 -18.70 -0.81
CA ASP A 263 2.77 -17.28 -0.70
C ASP A 263 1.89 -16.39 -1.60
N ARG A 264 1.48 -16.88 -2.77
CA ARG A 264 0.59 -16.17 -3.71
C ARG A 264 -0.88 -16.07 -3.28
N LEU A 265 -1.25 -16.67 -2.15
CA LEU A 265 -2.63 -16.70 -1.61
C LEU A 265 -2.69 -16.02 -0.24
N HIS A 266 -1.75 -15.11 0.02
CA HIS A 266 -1.60 -14.43 1.29
C HIS A 266 -1.81 -12.94 1.11
N LEU A 267 -2.74 -12.36 1.87
CA LEU A 267 -2.89 -10.91 1.96
C LEU A 267 -1.72 -10.29 2.74
N SER A 268 -1.16 -9.23 2.19
CA SER A 268 -0.02 -8.49 2.74
C SER A 268 0.07 -7.11 2.08
N SER A 269 0.70 -6.12 2.73
CA SER A 269 1.14 -4.88 2.07
C SER A 269 2.45 -5.03 1.28
N ASP A 270 2.92 -6.26 1.07
CA ASP A 270 4.19 -6.61 0.43
C ASP A 270 5.39 -5.86 1.08
N TRP A 271 6.40 -5.45 0.30
CA TRP A 271 7.59 -4.76 0.80
C TRP A 271 7.27 -3.44 1.53
N HIS A 272 6.12 -2.81 1.24
CA HIS A 272 5.69 -1.60 1.91
C HIS A 272 5.50 -1.83 3.41
N HIS A 273 4.99 -3.01 3.82
CA HIS A 273 4.87 -3.38 5.24
C HIS A 273 6.20 -3.21 5.97
N PHE A 274 7.23 -3.88 5.45
CA PHE A 274 8.54 -3.92 6.08
C PHE A 274 9.22 -2.56 6.07
N MET A 275 9.07 -1.80 4.98
CA MET A 275 9.53 -0.41 4.90
C MET A 275 8.91 0.45 6.00
N ARG A 276 7.59 0.34 6.21
CA ARG A 276 6.87 1.11 7.23
C ARG A 276 7.33 0.73 8.64
N VAL A 277 7.34 -0.56 8.95
CA VAL A 277 7.80 -1.08 10.26
C VAL A 277 9.21 -0.55 10.56
N ALA A 278 10.12 -0.65 9.60
CA ALA A 278 11.50 -0.18 9.75
C ALA A 278 11.61 1.33 10.01
N LEU A 279 10.89 2.13 9.23
CA LEU A 279 10.90 3.60 9.36
C LEU A 279 10.26 4.06 10.66
N GLU A 280 9.12 3.48 11.03
CA GLU A 280 8.37 3.85 12.23
C GLU A 280 9.12 3.42 13.50
N GLN A 281 9.75 2.24 13.52
CA GLN A 281 10.61 1.83 14.63
C GLN A 281 11.84 2.75 14.78
N ARG A 282 12.44 3.19 13.67
CA ARG A 282 13.66 3.99 13.69
C ARG A 282 13.41 5.47 14.01
N TYR A 283 12.32 6.02 13.48
CA TYR A 283 12.09 7.47 13.48
C TYR A 283 10.80 7.90 14.18
N GLY A 284 9.87 6.97 14.42
CA GLY A 284 8.50 7.29 14.83
C GLY A 284 7.69 7.97 13.72
N GLY A 285 6.51 8.45 14.09
CA GLY A 285 5.54 9.03 13.15
C GLY A 285 4.89 7.96 12.27
N VAL A 286 4.20 8.41 11.21
CA VAL A 286 3.55 7.54 10.23
C VAL A 286 4.42 7.44 8.97
N ALA A 287 4.77 6.24 8.55
CA ALA A 287 5.44 6.01 7.27
C ALA A 287 4.41 5.79 6.15
N VAL A 288 4.56 6.49 5.03
CA VAL A 288 3.74 6.33 3.82
C VAL A 288 4.69 5.94 2.70
N GLY A 289 4.41 4.82 2.04
CA GLY A 289 5.13 4.43 0.82
C GLY A 289 4.20 4.60 -0.37
N MET A 290 4.72 5.19 -1.44
CA MET A 290 4.01 5.47 -2.68
C MET A 290 4.73 4.77 -3.83
N ALA A 291 3.95 4.18 -4.72
CA ALA A 291 4.45 3.68 -5.98
C ALA A 291 5.03 4.86 -6.78
N GLY A 292 6.32 4.76 -7.09
CA GLY A 292 6.94 5.61 -8.11
C GLY A 292 6.54 5.17 -9.52
N PRO A 293 7.37 5.42 -10.54
CA PRO A 293 7.11 4.93 -11.89
C PRO A 293 7.35 3.41 -11.99
N VAL A 294 6.29 2.63 -11.79
CA VAL A 294 6.37 1.15 -11.72
C VAL A 294 6.02 0.43 -13.02
N GLY A 295 5.36 1.07 -14.00
CA GLY A 295 4.74 0.37 -15.15
C GLY A 295 5.63 -0.44 -16.12
N SER A 296 6.93 -0.55 -15.87
CA SER A 296 7.84 -1.49 -16.55
C SER A 296 9.02 -1.85 -15.64
N VAL A 297 8.80 -1.92 -14.32
CA VAL A 297 9.84 -2.02 -13.30
C VAL A 297 9.40 -3.03 -12.23
N GLU A 298 9.91 -4.24 -12.30
CA GLU A 298 9.40 -5.37 -11.51
C GLU A 298 10.04 -5.49 -10.12
N MET A 299 9.58 -6.51 -9.38
CA MET A 299 9.92 -6.90 -8.01
C MET A 299 11.35 -6.56 -7.58
N PRO A 300 11.55 -6.17 -6.31
CA PRO A 300 12.85 -5.75 -5.81
C PRO A 300 13.87 -6.88 -5.90
N LYS A 301 14.97 -6.69 -6.64
CA LYS A 301 16.11 -7.62 -6.59
C LYS A 301 17.19 -7.05 -5.70
N VAL A 302 17.51 -7.83 -4.67
CA VAL A 302 18.64 -7.56 -3.81
C VAL A 302 19.88 -8.24 -4.39
N PHE A 303 20.93 -7.46 -4.57
CA PHE A 303 22.19 -7.96 -5.10
C PHE A 303 23.18 -8.27 -3.97
N ASP A 304 23.97 -9.32 -4.16
CA ASP A 304 25.02 -9.75 -3.22
C ASP A 304 26.27 -8.84 -3.25
N GLY A 305 26.31 -7.85 -4.14
CA GLY A 305 27.39 -6.87 -4.25
C GLY A 305 26.97 -5.62 -5.03
N MET A 306 27.80 -4.57 -4.99
CA MET A 306 27.55 -3.31 -5.69
C MET A 306 27.45 -3.52 -7.20
N ARG A 307 26.43 -2.93 -7.83
CA ARG A 307 26.23 -2.95 -9.27
C ARG A 307 27.07 -1.86 -9.96
N SER A 308 27.58 -2.17 -11.15
CA SER A 308 28.21 -1.17 -12.03
C SER A 308 27.15 -0.54 -12.92
N PHE A 309 27.01 0.78 -12.83
CA PHE A 309 26.01 1.56 -13.59
C PHE A 309 26.54 2.05 -14.95
N VAL A 310 27.69 1.55 -15.41
CA VAL A 310 28.25 1.86 -16.72
C VAL A 310 27.58 0.99 -17.78
N PRO A 311 26.86 1.55 -18.77
CA PRO A 311 26.26 0.77 -19.85
C PRO A 311 27.35 0.06 -20.66
N VAL A 312 27.43 -1.26 -20.55
CA VAL A 312 28.26 -2.09 -21.44
C VAL A 312 27.37 -2.50 -22.61
N GLY A 313 27.67 -1.98 -23.80
CA GLY A 313 26.75 -1.89 -24.95
C GLY A 313 26.21 -3.18 -25.57
N THR A 314 26.17 -4.31 -24.86
CA THR A 314 25.57 -5.56 -25.34
C THR A 314 25.22 -6.53 -24.20
N HIS A 315 23.99 -7.04 -24.24
CA HIS A 315 23.50 -8.35 -23.76
C HIS A 315 23.28 -8.59 -22.26
N SER A 316 22.15 -9.28 -22.01
CA SER A 316 21.96 -10.33 -20.99
C SER A 316 22.29 -10.01 -19.54
N GLU A 317 21.28 -10.17 -18.68
CA GLU A 317 21.51 -10.48 -17.27
C GLU A 317 22.60 -11.55 -17.12
N PRO A 318 23.63 -11.37 -16.27
CA PRO A 318 24.30 -12.50 -15.65
C PRO A 318 23.37 -13.20 -14.66
#